data_AF-A0A3B9LB52-F1
#
_entry.id   AF-A0A3B9LB52-F1
#
_cell.length_a   1.000
_cell.length_b   1.000
_cell.length_c   1.000
_cell.angle_alpha   90.00
_cell.angle_beta   90.00
_cell.angle_gamma   90.00
#
_symmetry.space_group_name_H-M   'P 1'
#
loop_
_entity.id
_entity.type
_entity.pdbx_description
1 polymer ?
#
loop_
_entity_poly.entity_id
_entity_poly.type
_entity_poly.pdbx_seq_one_letter_code
_entity_poly.pdbx_strand_id
1 'polypeptide(L)'
;KPLINRALRGLDPPGSTFKPFVALAGLEAGKRFPPFSISDPGYFTLPNSSHRYRDWKPGGHGYVDIKKAITISCDTFFYGLAMELGIDKLTDFVRHFGFGEKTNIDINGEVSGLLPTPEWKKRKYKQPWYMGET
;
A
#
# COMPACT_ATOMS: atom_id res chain seq x y z
N LYS A 1 21.24 17.91 8.43
CA LYS A 1 21.45 17.04 9.61
C LYS A 1 22.36 15.85 9.23
N PRO A 2 23.69 16.00 9.31
CA PRO A 2 24.64 14.94 8.91
C PRO A 2 24.74 13.79 9.94
N LEU A 3 24.42 14.05 11.22
CA LEU A 3 24.55 13.06 12.31
C LEU A 3 23.41 12.02 12.38
N ILE A 4 22.40 12.11 11.49
CA ILE A 4 21.29 11.15 11.48
C ILE A 4 21.64 10.02 10.53
N ASN A 5 21.77 8.81 11.06
CA ASN A 5 21.78 7.59 10.25
C ASN A 5 20.39 7.39 9.64
N ARG A 6 20.21 7.82 8.39
CA ARG A 6 18.93 7.74 7.69
C ARG A 6 18.53 6.31 7.33
N ALA A 7 19.49 5.41 7.13
CA ALA A 7 19.19 4.01 6.86
C ALA A 7 18.52 3.33 8.06
N LEU A 8 18.91 3.70 9.29
CA LEU A 8 18.34 3.11 10.51
C LEU A 8 17.20 3.90 11.13
N ARG A 9 17.15 5.22 10.90
CA ARG A 9 16.25 6.16 11.60
C ARG A 9 15.43 7.06 10.67
N GLY A 10 15.64 6.96 9.36
CA GLY A 10 14.83 7.63 8.35
C GLY A 10 13.49 6.92 8.24
N LEU A 11 12.44 7.56 8.75
CA LEU A 11 11.08 7.07 8.61
C LEU A 11 10.40 7.85 7.50
N ASP A 12 10.43 7.28 6.31
CA ASP A 12 9.79 7.84 5.12
C ASP A 12 8.70 6.86 4.63
N PRO A 13 7.56 7.37 4.13
CA PRO A 13 6.58 6.51 3.47
C PRO A 13 7.23 5.79 2.28
N PRO A 14 7.08 4.45 2.15
CA PRO A 14 7.74 3.70 1.07
C PRO A 14 7.23 4.08 -0.33
N GLY A 15 6.04 4.68 -0.41
CA GLY A 15 5.41 5.07 -1.67
C GLY A 15 5.23 3.87 -2.60
N SER A 16 5.48 4.08 -3.90
CA SER A 16 5.27 3.05 -4.92
C SER A 16 6.16 1.82 -4.80
N THR A 17 7.24 1.87 -4.00
CA THR A 17 8.07 0.69 -3.73
C THR A 17 7.32 -0.39 -2.95
N PHE A 18 6.19 -0.06 -2.33
CA PHE A 18 5.33 -1.00 -1.62
C PHE A 18 4.43 -1.84 -2.55
N LYS A 19 4.17 -1.37 -3.79
CA LYS A 19 3.22 -1.96 -4.74
C LYS A 19 3.47 -3.45 -5.05
N PRO A 20 4.72 -3.92 -5.24
CA PRO A 20 4.96 -5.35 -5.45
C PRO A 20 4.48 -6.23 -4.29
N PHE A 21 4.59 -5.78 -3.04
CA PHE A 21 4.10 -6.53 -1.88
C PHE A 21 2.56 -6.59 -1.84
N VAL A 22 1.89 -5.48 -2.19
CA VAL A 22 0.43 -5.44 -2.33
C VAL A 22 -0.04 -6.34 -3.48
N ALA A 23 0.69 -6.37 -4.61
CA ALA A 23 0.40 -7.26 -5.72
C ALA A 23 0.50 -8.73 -5.30
N LEU A 24 1.56 -9.10 -4.58
CA LEU A 24 1.72 -10.44 -4.03
C LEU A 24 0.59 -10.80 -3.05
N ALA A 25 0.20 -9.88 -2.16
CA ALA A 25 -0.94 -10.08 -1.26
C ALA A 25 -2.23 -10.36 -2.03
N GLY A 26 -2.45 -9.60 -3.12
CA GLY A 26 -3.56 -9.79 -4.05
C GLY A 26 -3.59 -11.19 -4.64
N LEU A 27 -2.46 -11.62 -5.21
CA LEU A 27 -2.33 -12.94 -5.82
C LEU A 27 -2.50 -14.05 -4.78
N GLU A 28 -1.90 -13.94 -3.60
CA GLU A 28 -2.10 -14.93 -2.53
C GLU A 28 -3.58 -15.04 -2.14
N ALA A 29 -4.30 -13.91 -2.10
CA ALA A 29 -5.71 -13.86 -1.74
C ALA A 29 -6.68 -14.26 -2.86
N GLY A 30 -6.21 -14.78 -4.00
CA GLY A 30 -7.12 -15.15 -5.10
C GLY A 30 -7.59 -13.96 -5.95
N LYS A 31 -6.99 -12.77 -5.81
CA LYS A 31 -7.47 -11.53 -6.42
C LYS A 31 -6.65 -11.11 -7.63
N ARG A 32 -7.36 -10.64 -8.66
CA ARG A 32 -6.78 -10.00 -9.86
C ARG A 32 -5.69 -10.83 -10.55
N PHE A 33 -5.84 -12.16 -10.54
CA PHE A 33 -5.00 -13.06 -11.32
C PHE A 33 -5.11 -12.75 -12.82
N PRO A 34 -4.01 -12.85 -13.59
CA PRO A 34 -4.08 -12.82 -15.04
C PRO A 34 -5.13 -13.84 -15.55
N PRO A 35 -5.98 -13.47 -16.52
CA PRO A 35 -5.88 -12.31 -17.42
C PRO A 35 -6.63 -11.04 -16.93
N PHE A 36 -6.90 -10.89 -15.63
CA PHE A 36 -7.62 -9.72 -15.12
C PHE A 36 -6.92 -8.39 -15.48
N SER A 37 -7.73 -7.41 -15.88
CA SER A 37 -7.29 -6.04 -16.15
C SER A 37 -8.38 -5.04 -15.74
N ILE A 38 -7.98 -3.82 -15.44
CA ILE A 38 -8.89 -2.69 -15.21
C ILE A 38 -8.82 -1.72 -16.39
N SER A 39 -9.87 -0.92 -16.59
CA SER A 39 -9.78 0.34 -17.33
C SER A 39 -9.47 1.47 -16.36
N ASP A 40 -8.29 2.08 -16.48
CA ASP A 40 -7.84 3.20 -15.64
C ASP A 40 -8.14 4.56 -16.32
N PRO A 41 -9.13 5.33 -15.83
CA PRO A 41 -9.42 6.68 -16.30
C PRO A 41 -8.56 7.77 -15.61
N GLY A 42 -7.59 7.39 -14.78
CA GLY A 42 -6.73 8.28 -14.00
C GLY A 42 -7.26 8.58 -12.59
N TYR A 43 -8.27 7.83 -12.13
CA TYR A 43 -8.77 7.91 -10.75
C TYR A 43 -9.57 6.68 -10.36
N PHE A 44 -9.70 6.49 -9.05
CA PHE A 44 -10.56 5.52 -8.38
C PHE A 44 -11.56 6.22 -7.46
N THR A 45 -12.78 5.69 -7.35
CA THR A 45 -13.81 6.18 -6.43
C THR A 45 -14.31 5.03 -5.58
N LEU A 46 -14.45 5.26 -4.28
CA LEU A 46 -15.11 4.30 -3.40
C LEU A 46 -16.60 4.17 -3.77
N PRO A 47 -17.21 2.99 -3.55
CA PRO A 47 -18.66 2.85 -3.67
C PRO A 47 -19.37 3.91 -2.82
N ASN A 48 -20.40 4.56 -3.40
CA ASN A 48 -21.18 5.60 -2.74
C ASN A 48 -20.40 6.85 -2.30
N SER A 49 -19.22 7.10 -2.89
CA SER A 49 -18.43 8.32 -2.65
C SER A 49 -18.21 9.10 -3.95
N SER A 50 -18.31 10.43 -3.87
CA SER A 50 -17.91 11.33 -4.95
C SER A 50 -16.42 11.67 -4.93
N HIS A 51 -15.70 11.27 -3.88
CA HIS A 51 -14.27 11.54 -3.74
C HIS A 51 -13.43 10.70 -4.71
N ARG A 52 -12.49 11.34 -5.39
CA ARG A 52 -11.61 10.72 -6.38
C ARG A 52 -10.18 10.59 -5.84
N TYR A 53 -9.74 9.35 -5.66
CA TYR A 53 -8.34 8.99 -5.46
C TYR A 53 -7.65 9.02 -6.82
N ARG A 54 -6.79 10.01 -7.04
CA ARG A 54 -6.20 10.26 -8.36
C ARG A 54 -5.00 9.37 -8.60
N ASP A 55 -4.86 8.91 -9.83
CA ASP A 55 -3.62 8.34 -10.31
C ASP A 55 -2.58 9.46 -10.54
N TRP A 56 -1.29 9.12 -10.45
CA TRP A 56 -0.20 10.03 -10.79
C TRP A 56 -0.30 10.55 -12.23
N LYS A 57 -0.89 9.78 -13.15
CA LYS A 57 -1.09 10.19 -14.54
C LYS A 57 -2.51 10.71 -14.79
N PRO A 58 -2.68 12.01 -15.08
CA PRO A 58 -3.96 12.55 -15.55
C PRO A 58 -4.41 11.85 -16.84
N GLY A 59 -5.69 11.45 -16.91
CA GLY A 59 -6.25 10.71 -18.06
C GLY A 59 -5.93 9.21 -18.06
N GLY A 60 -5.15 8.73 -17.09
CA GLY A 60 -4.94 7.31 -16.82
C GLY A 60 -4.08 6.55 -17.83
N HIS A 61 -4.08 5.25 -17.65
CA HIS A 61 -3.19 4.30 -18.33
C HIS A 61 -3.92 3.36 -19.31
N GLY A 62 -5.22 3.55 -19.51
CA GLY A 62 -6.06 2.69 -20.33
C GLY A 62 -6.24 1.33 -19.67
N TYR A 63 -6.13 0.24 -20.44
CA TYR A 63 -6.20 -1.11 -19.87
C TYR A 63 -4.91 -1.46 -19.12
N VAL A 64 -5.04 -1.87 -17.85
CA VAL A 64 -3.93 -2.18 -16.95
C VAL A 64 -4.15 -3.53 -16.28
N ASP A 65 -3.28 -4.50 -16.59
CA ASP A 65 -3.15 -5.75 -15.84
C ASP A 65 -2.15 -5.60 -14.68
N ILE A 66 -1.99 -6.65 -13.85
CA ILE A 66 -1.10 -6.58 -12.68
C ILE A 66 0.37 -6.36 -13.04
N LYS A 67 0.83 -6.89 -14.18
CA LYS A 67 2.22 -6.73 -14.65
C LYS A 67 2.45 -5.28 -15.05
N LYS A 68 1.57 -4.73 -15.89
CA LYS A 68 1.59 -3.32 -16.29
C LYS A 68 1.45 -2.42 -15.07
N ALA A 69 0.56 -2.73 -14.13
CA ALA A 69 0.37 -1.95 -12.90
C ALA A 69 1.68 -1.74 -12.12
N ILE A 70 2.52 -2.78 -12.01
CA ILE A 70 3.85 -2.68 -11.40
C ILE A 70 4.80 -1.86 -12.29
N THR A 71 4.86 -2.16 -13.60
CA THR A 71 5.79 -1.51 -14.55
C THR A 71 5.59 0.00 -14.64
N ILE A 72 4.35 0.46 -14.70
CA ILE A 72 4.00 1.89 -14.84
C ILE A 72 3.51 2.51 -13.53
N SER A 73 3.59 1.76 -12.43
CA SER A 73 3.19 2.24 -11.11
C SER A 73 1.76 2.81 -11.08
N CYS A 74 0.79 2.14 -11.70
CA CYS A 74 -0.60 2.64 -11.78
C CYS A 74 -1.28 2.60 -10.41
N ASP A 75 -1.64 3.76 -9.86
CA ASP A 75 -2.25 3.87 -8.53
C ASP A 75 -3.70 3.35 -8.53
N THR A 76 -4.47 3.62 -9.59
CA THR A 76 -5.88 3.15 -9.71
C THR A 76 -5.98 1.64 -9.56
N PHE A 77 -5.00 0.90 -10.07
CA PHE A 77 -4.94 -0.55 -9.89
C PHE A 77 -4.77 -0.92 -8.41
N PHE A 78 -3.83 -0.29 -7.71
CA PHE A 78 -3.58 -0.62 -6.30
C PHE A 78 -4.67 -0.11 -5.36
N TYR A 79 -5.37 0.99 -5.67
CA TYR A 79 -6.54 1.43 -4.88
C TYR A 79 -7.64 0.37 -4.89
N GLY A 80 -8.02 -0.11 -6.07
CA GLY A 80 -9.03 -1.16 -6.16
C GLY A 80 -8.57 -2.48 -5.55
N LEU A 81 -7.28 -2.83 -5.66
CA LEU A 81 -6.76 -4.07 -5.08
C LEU A 81 -6.71 -4.00 -3.54
N ALA A 82 -6.25 -2.90 -2.97
CA ALA A 82 -6.23 -2.68 -1.52
C ALA A 82 -7.66 -2.75 -0.94
N MET A 83 -8.62 -2.17 -1.65
CA MET A 83 -10.04 -2.25 -1.31
C MET A 83 -10.62 -3.67 -1.31
N GLU A 84 -10.24 -4.49 -2.30
CA GLU A 84 -10.66 -5.90 -2.39
C GLU A 84 -10.00 -6.79 -1.34
N LEU A 85 -8.78 -6.45 -0.92
CA LEU A 85 -8.04 -7.14 0.14
C LEU A 85 -8.59 -6.80 1.53
N GLY A 86 -8.83 -5.51 1.77
CA GLY A 86 -9.05 -4.98 3.12
C GLY A 86 -7.75 -4.88 3.93
N ILE A 87 -7.74 -3.98 4.92
CA ILE A 87 -6.54 -3.66 5.69
C ILE A 87 -6.01 -4.84 6.50
N ASP A 88 -6.88 -5.67 7.07
CA ASP A 88 -6.45 -6.78 7.93
C ASP A 88 -5.65 -7.81 7.12
N LYS A 89 -6.19 -8.28 5.99
CA LYS A 89 -5.47 -9.21 5.10
C LYS A 89 -4.20 -8.61 4.53
N LEU A 90 -4.25 -7.34 4.14
CA LEU A 90 -3.08 -6.66 3.60
C LEU A 90 -1.96 -6.58 4.66
N THR A 91 -2.28 -6.10 5.86
CA THR A 91 -1.30 -5.94 6.95
C THR A 91 -0.77 -7.28 7.43
N ASP A 92 -1.62 -8.30 7.57
CA ASP A 92 -1.19 -9.64 7.95
C ASP A 92 -0.27 -10.26 6.89
N PHE A 93 -0.57 -10.08 5.60
CA PHE A 93 0.29 -10.58 4.54
C PHE A 93 1.65 -9.86 4.52
N VAL A 94 1.66 -8.52 4.49
CA VAL A 94 2.91 -7.76 4.34
C VAL A 94 3.80 -7.79 5.58
N ARG A 95 3.24 -8.12 6.76
CA ARG A 95 4.03 -8.29 8.00
C ARG A 95 5.13 -9.34 7.84
N HIS A 96 4.91 -10.39 7.03
CA HIS A 96 5.93 -11.41 6.73
C HIS A 96 7.19 -10.86 6.05
N PHE A 97 7.13 -9.65 5.48
CA PHE A 97 8.28 -8.97 4.87
C PHE A 97 9.01 -8.03 5.84
N GLY A 98 8.66 -8.03 7.13
CA GLY A 98 9.33 -7.26 8.19
C GLY A 98 8.83 -5.82 8.36
N PHE A 99 7.77 -5.41 7.66
CA PHE A 99 7.20 -4.06 7.82
C PHE A 99 6.65 -3.87 9.24
N GLY A 100 7.07 -2.79 9.90
CA GLY A 100 6.67 -2.48 11.28
C GLY A 100 7.51 -3.17 12.36
N GLU A 101 8.51 -3.95 11.96
CA GLU A 101 9.46 -4.63 12.83
C GLU A 101 10.89 -4.16 12.57
N LYS A 102 11.78 -4.44 13.52
CA LYS A 102 13.21 -4.23 13.31
C LYS A 102 13.76 -5.38 12.47
N THR A 103 14.66 -5.07 11.54
CA THR A 103 15.45 -6.07 10.81
C THR A 103 16.45 -6.79 11.71
N ASN A 104 16.78 -6.21 12.88
CA ASN A 104 17.78 -6.70 13.83
C ASN A 104 19.19 -6.74 13.23
N ILE A 105 19.50 -5.76 12.38
CA ILE A 105 20.86 -5.52 11.91
C ILE A 105 21.80 -5.26 13.10
N ASP A 106 23.07 -5.63 12.97
CA ASP A 106 24.12 -5.55 13.98
C ASP A 106 24.63 -4.12 14.23
N ILE A 107 23.73 -3.13 14.16
CA ILE A 107 24.00 -1.71 14.36
C ILE A 107 22.97 -1.10 15.30
N ASN A 108 23.45 -0.41 16.33
CA ASN A 108 22.60 0.24 17.32
C ASN A 108 21.76 1.38 16.74
N GLY A 109 20.55 1.54 17.28
CA GLY A 109 19.68 2.69 17.00
C GLY A 109 18.68 2.48 15.86
N GLU A 110 18.50 1.25 15.38
CA GLU A 110 17.41 0.89 14.47
C GLU A 110 16.03 1.18 15.07
N VAL A 111 15.15 1.75 14.25
CA VAL A 111 13.72 1.90 14.55
C VAL A 111 12.90 0.99 13.63
N SER A 112 11.78 0.47 14.15
CA SER A 112 10.93 -0.51 13.45
C SER A 112 10.01 0.08 12.38
N GLY A 113 9.93 1.41 12.28
CA GLY A 113 8.88 2.08 11.52
C GLY A 113 7.47 1.79 12.05
N LEU A 114 6.49 1.85 11.15
CA LEU A 114 5.08 1.66 11.47
C LEU A 114 4.38 0.92 10.33
N LEU A 115 3.76 -0.22 10.65
CA LEU A 115 2.72 -0.85 9.85
C LEU A 115 1.36 -0.50 10.47
N PRO A 116 0.57 0.41 9.88
CA PRO A 116 -0.71 0.84 10.46
C PRO A 116 -1.73 -0.29 10.51
N THR A 117 -2.48 -0.40 11.60
CA THR A 117 -3.64 -1.30 11.75
C THR A 117 -4.85 -0.53 12.30
N PRO A 118 -6.08 -1.06 12.17
CA PRO A 118 -7.26 -0.49 12.84
C PRO A 118 -7.07 -0.28 14.34
N GLU A 119 -6.45 -1.22 15.05
CA GLU A 119 -6.19 -1.16 16.50
C GLU A 119 -5.20 -0.04 16.82
N TRP A 120 -4.13 0.06 16.03
CA TRP A 120 -3.16 1.14 16.16
C TRP A 120 -3.85 2.51 15.99
N LYS A 121 -4.67 2.66 14.94
CA LYS A 121 -5.37 3.91 14.65
C LYS A 121 -6.37 4.25 15.75
N LYS A 122 -7.17 3.28 16.21
CA LYS A 122 -8.12 3.44 17.31
C LYS A 122 -7.43 3.85 18.60
N ARG A 123 -6.28 3.28 18.92
CA ARG A 123 -5.50 3.63 20.11
C ARG A 123 -4.94 5.05 20.03
N LYS A 124 -4.31 5.39 18.89
CA LYS A 124 -3.58 6.65 18.67
C LYS A 124 -4.49 7.85 18.43
N TYR A 125 -5.50 7.70 17.58
CA TYR A 125 -6.36 8.80 17.10
C TYR A 125 -7.80 8.73 17.63
N LYS A 126 -8.19 7.67 18.36
CA LYS A 126 -9.57 7.46 18.84
C LYS A 126 -10.62 7.45 17.72
N GLN A 127 -10.21 7.00 16.54
CA GLN A 127 -11.05 6.93 15.34
C GLN A 127 -11.10 5.50 14.79
N PRO A 128 -12.20 5.11 14.13
CA PRO A 128 -12.25 3.86 13.37
C PRO A 128 -11.35 3.94 12.14
N TRP A 129 -11.04 2.78 11.55
CA TRP A 129 -10.46 2.70 10.22
C TRP A 129 -11.52 3.04 9.18
N TYR A 130 -11.23 4.01 8.32
CA TYR A 130 -12.10 4.38 7.21
C TYR A 130 -11.72 3.58 5.97
N MET A 131 -12.70 3.24 5.15
CA MET A 131 -12.50 2.38 3.99
C MET A 131 -11.38 2.88 3.05
N GLY A 132 -11.33 4.20 2.82
CA GLY A 132 -10.32 4.84 1.97
C GLY A 132 -8.93 5.05 2.59
N GLU A 133 -8.67 4.46 3.76
CA GLU A 133 -7.34 4.45 4.38
C GLU A 133 -6.60 3.12 4.15
N THR A 134 -7.28 2.15 3.55
CA THR A 134 -6.68 0.90 3.06
C THR A 134 -5.99 1.15 1.74
#